data_AF-A0A0E3S2I8-F1
#
_entry.id   AF-A0A0E3S2I8-F1
#
_cell.length_a   1.000
_cell.length_b   1.000
_cell.length_c   1.000
_cell.angle_alpha   90.00
_cell.angle_beta   90.00
_cell.angle_gamma   90.00
#
_symmetry.space_group_name_H-M   'P 1'
#
loop_
_entity.id
_entity.type
_entity.pdbx_description
1 polymer ?
#
loop_
_entity_poly.entity_id
_entity_poly.type
_entity_poly.pdbx_seq_one_letter_code
_entity_poly.pdbx_strand_id
1 'polypeptide(L)'
;MHVFSVRTGIAVDKEVKWTNLNHKEISNAFKLRGMNVTPHVVKQLLKKHDFVKRKMQKTVAMKDCKDRNEQFERINELKKEYSESDNPIISIDVKKKNS
;
A
#
# COMPACT_ATOMS: atom_id res chain seq x y z
N MET A 1 -11.11 -7.85 20.29
CA MET A 1 -10.31 -6.76 19.67
C MET A 1 -9.39 -7.43 18.67
N HIS A 2 -9.87 -7.63 17.45
CA HIS A 2 -9.11 -8.32 16.41
C HIS A 2 -8.15 -7.32 15.76
N VAL A 3 -6.88 -7.41 16.13
CA VAL A 3 -5.78 -6.81 15.39
C VAL A 3 -5.58 -7.65 14.13
N PHE A 4 -6.10 -7.17 13.00
CA PHE A 4 -5.87 -7.79 11.70
C PHE A 4 -4.39 -7.61 11.32
N SER A 5 -3.62 -8.69 11.41
CA SER A 5 -2.27 -8.76 10.86
C SER A 5 -2.36 -8.94 9.35
N VAL A 6 -2.04 -7.89 8.60
CA VAL A 6 -2.00 -7.95 7.13
C VAL A 6 -0.60 -8.38 6.72
N ARG A 7 -0.47 -9.59 6.17
CA ARG A 7 0.79 -10.15 5.67
C ARG A 7 1.02 -9.66 4.24
N THR A 8 1.76 -8.57 4.06
CA THR A 8 2.23 -8.11 2.74
C THR A 8 3.73 -8.41 2.59
N GLY A 9 4.12 -8.97 1.44
CA GLY A 9 5.42 -9.57 1.12
C GLY A 9 6.63 -8.64 1.01
N ILE A 10 6.84 -7.82 2.02
CA ILE A 10 8.11 -7.13 2.27
C ILE A 10 8.54 -7.63 3.64
N ALA A 11 9.82 -7.96 3.84
CA ALA A 11 10.36 -8.36 5.13
C ALA A 11 10.08 -7.25 6.16
N VAL A 12 8.92 -7.33 6.80
CA VAL A 12 8.55 -6.48 7.91
C VAL A 12 9.40 -6.97 9.07
N ASP A 13 10.35 -6.14 9.51
CA ASP A 13 11.07 -6.35 10.75
C ASP A 13 10.07 -6.77 11.82
N LYS A 14 10.26 -7.96 12.38
CA LYS A 14 9.32 -8.59 13.34
C LYS A 14 9.09 -7.74 14.60
N GLU A 15 9.93 -6.73 14.80
CA GLU A 15 9.96 -5.88 15.98
C GLU A 15 9.17 -4.57 15.80
N VAL A 16 8.86 -4.17 14.57
CA VAL A 16 8.18 -2.88 14.33
C VAL A 16 6.66 -3.05 14.42
N LYS A 17 6.08 -2.43 15.45
CA LYS A 17 4.63 -2.43 15.68
C LYS A 17 4.02 -1.19 15.03
N TRP A 18 3.03 -1.39 14.17
CA TRP A 18 2.36 -0.33 13.44
C TRP A 18 0.93 -0.16 13.94
N THR A 19 0.47 1.09 14.02
CA THR A 19 -0.96 1.38 14.20
C THR A 19 -1.47 2.21 13.03
N ASN A 20 -2.64 1.84 12.51
CA ASN A 20 -3.38 2.63 11.50
C ASN A 20 -4.38 3.59 12.13
N LEU A 21 -4.47 3.60 13.47
CA LEU A 21 -5.44 4.39 14.24
C LEU A 21 -4.84 5.73 14.66
N ASN A 22 -5.65 6.76 14.61
CA ASN A 22 -5.33 8.06 15.17
C ASN A 22 -5.37 8.02 16.71
N HIS A 23 -4.58 8.87 17.38
CA HIS A 23 -4.55 8.98 18.84
C HIS A 23 -5.93 9.21 19.46
N LYS A 24 -6.82 9.94 18.76
CA LYS A 24 -8.21 10.16 19.19
C LYS A 24 -9.05 8.89 19.14
N GLU A 25 -8.88 8.06 18.10
CA GLU A 25 -9.60 6.79 17.96
C GLU A 25 -9.17 5.80 19.04
N ILE A 26 -7.86 5.75 19.32
CA ILE A 26 -7.32 4.94 20.41
C ILE A 26 -7.86 5.44 21.76
N SER A 27 -7.83 6.75 22.02
CA SER A 27 -8.41 7.35 23.23
C SER A 27 -9.90 7.00 23.38
N ASN A 28 -10.68 7.08 22.31
CA ASN A 28 -12.09 6.68 22.32
C ASN A 28 -12.29 5.18 22.58
N ALA A 29 -11.42 4.32 22.01
CA ALA A 29 -11.45 2.89 22.30
C ALA A 29 -11.14 2.58 23.77
N PHE A 30 -10.24 3.34 24.40
CA PHE A 30 -9.99 3.26 25.85
C PHE A 30 -11.21 3.74 26.65
N LYS A 31 -11.85 4.84 26.24
CA LYS A 31 -13.08 5.34 26.89
C LYS A 31 -14.22 4.34 26.85
N LEU A 32 -14.41 3.66 25.71
CA LEU A 32 -15.40 2.57 25.58
C LEU A 32 -15.14 1.40 26.54
N ARG A 33 -13.90 1.25 27.01
CA ARG A 33 -13.51 0.25 28.02
C ARG A 33 -13.50 0.78 29.45
N GLY A 34 -14.05 1.98 29.67
CA GLY A 34 -14.10 2.62 30.99
C GLY A 34 -12.81 3.30 31.42
N MET A 35 -11.79 3.39 30.57
CA MET A 35 -10.53 4.07 30.86
C MET A 35 -10.48 5.43 30.16
N ASN A 36 -10.48 6.52 30.94
CA ASN A 36 -10.39 7.86 30.37
C ASN A 36 -8.92 8.23 30.06
N VAL A 37 -8.42 7.75 28.92
CA VAL A 37 -7.05 8.03 28.47
C VAL A 37 -7.08 9.21 27.52
N THR A 38 -6.30 10.27 27.80
CA THR A 38 -6.19 11.42 26.88
C THR A 38 -5.32 11.07 25.66
N PRO A 39 -5.54 11.71 24.50
CA PRO A 39 -4.69 11.50 23.32
C PRO A 39 -3.19 11.75 23.56
N HIS A 40 -2.86 12.60 24.54
CA HIS A 40 -1.48 12.86 24.95
C HIS A 40 -0.83 11.63 25.63
N VAL A 41 -1.56 10.96 26.52
CA VAL A 41 -1.10 9.72 27.16
C VAL A 41 -0.97 8.60 26.13
N VAL A 42 -1.89 8.53 25.15
CA VAL A 42 -1.75 7.59 24.02
C VAL A 42 -0.45 7.84 23.24
N LYS A 43 -0.10 9.10 22.95
CA LYS A 43 1.15 9.44 22.27
C LYS A 43 2.38 8.99 23.07
N GLN A 44 2.36 9.17 24.40
CA GLN A 44 3.45 8.70 25.27
C GLN A 44 3.55 7.18 25.30
N LEU A 45 2.42 6.46 25.37
CA LEU A 45 2.38 5.00 25.33
C LEU A 45 2.90 4.45 24.00
N LEU A 46 2.46 5.02 22.88
CA LEU A 46 2.94 4.62 21.56
C LEU A 46 4.45 4.85 21.42
N LYS A 47 4.98 5.95 21.96
CA LYS A 47 6.42 6.22 21.98
C LYS A 47 7.19 5.23 22.85
N LYS A 48 6.65 4.83 24.02
CA LYS A 48 7.29 3.87 24.94
C LYS A 48 7.37 2.46 24.37
N HIS A 49 6.42 2.09 23.52
CA HIS A 49 6.33 0.77 22.91
C HIS A 49 6.83 0.73 21.46
N ASP A 50 7.61 1.75 21.05
CA ASP A 50 8.24 1.88 19.73
C ASP A 50 7.26 1.73 18.55
N PHE A 51 6.04 2.23 18.71
CA PHE A 51 5.07 2.26 17.63
C PHE A 51 5.41 3.36 16.62
N VAL A 52 5.56 2.96 15.37
CA VAL A 52 5.85 3.89 14.26
C VAL A 52 4.57 4.15 13.47
N LYS A 53 4.37 5.39 13.03
CA LYS A 53 3.28 5.76 12.12
C LYS A 53 3.63 5.25 10.72
N ARG A 54 2.78 4.39 10.15
CA ARG A 54 2.96 3.93 8.77
C ARG A 54 2.69 5.08 7.82
N LYS A 55 3.72 5.58 7.13
CA LYS A 55 3.57 6.44 5.95
C LYS A 55 3.66 5.53 4.72
N MET A 56 2.68 5.61 3.83
CA MET A 56 2.75 4.92 2.54
C MET A 56 3.91 5.53 1.74
N GLN A 57 5.03 4.82 1.64
CA GLN A 57 6.10 5.15 0.71
C GLN A 57 5.63 4.69 -0.67
N LYS A 58 5.19 5.62 -1.52
CA LYS A 58 4.84 5.33 -2.93
C LYS A 58 6.07 5.22 -3.84
N THR A 59 7.26 5.28 -3.26
CA THR A 59 8.53 5.28 -3.99
C THR A 59 9.30 4.03 -3.60
N VAL A 60 8.89 2.90 -4.16
CA VAL A 60 9.84 1.81 -4.38
C VAL A 60 10.56 2.22 -5.66
N ALA A 61 11.82 2.67 -5.53
CA ALA A 61 12.68 2.78 -6.71
C ALA A 61 12.70 1.38 -7.36
N MET A 62 12.22 1.28 -8.59
CA MET A 62 12.31 0.04 -9.37
C MET A 62 13.77 -0.40 -9.33
N LYS A 63 14.04 -1.62 -8.88
CA LYS A 63 15.35 -2.25 -9.08
C LYS A 63 15.66 -2.18 -10.58
N ASP A 64 16.90 -1.89 -10.91
CA ASP A 64 17.37 -1.93 -12.29
C ASP A 64 17.14 -3.36 -12.83
N CYS A 65 16.18 -3.48 -13.73
CA CYS A 65 15.75 -4.75 -14.31
C CYS A 65 16.21 -4.70 -15.76
N LYS A 66 17.18 -5.57 -16.10
CA LYS A 66 17.84 -5.60 -17.41
C LYS A 66 16.83 -5.72 -18.56
N ASP A 67 15.72 -6.40 -18.31
CA ASP A 67 14.71 -6.70 -19.33
C ASP A 67 13.51 -5.72 -19.30
N ARG A 68 13.65 -4.59 -18.57
CA ARG A 68 12.58 -3.58 -18.48
C ARG A 68 12.19 -3.02 -19.85
N ASN A 69 13.13 -2.97 -20.79
CA ASN A 69 12.89 -2.37 -22.10
C ASN A 69 12.24 -3.35 -23.10
N GLU A 70 12.39 -4.66 -22.91
CA GLU A 70 11.90 -5.67 -23.87
C GLU A 70 10.39 -5.60 -24.10
N GLN A 71 9.63 -5.35 -23.02
CA GLN A 71 8.18 -5.18 -23.11
C GLN A 71 7.80 -3.93 -23.91
N PHE A 72 8.57 -2.83 -23.77
CA PHE A 72 8.31 -1.58 -24.50
C PHE A 72 8.64 -1.73 -25.97
N GLU A 73 9.77 -2.36 -26.30
CA GLU A 73 10.14 -2.65 -27.70
C GLU A 73 9.10 -3.54 -28.37
N ARG A 74 8.66 -4.62 -27.72
CA ARG A 74 7.61 -5.52 -28.23
C ARG A 74 6.29 -4.79 -28.48
N ILE A 75 5.87 -3.91 -27.57
CA ILE A 75 4.65 -3.10 -27.76
C ILE A 75 4.83 -2.13 -28.94
N ASN A 76 6.04 -1.58 -29.12
CA ASN A 76 6.32 -0.63 -30.18
C ASN A 76 6.34 -1.29 -31.56
N GLU A 77 6.91 -2.49 -31.68
CA GLU A 77 6.85 -3.33 -32.89
C GLU A 77 5.40 -3.63 -33.29
N LEU A 78 4.60 -4.14 -32.35
CA LEU A 78 3.20 -4.46 -32.61
C LEU A 78 2.40 -3.21 -33.02
N LYS A 79 2.65 -2.06 -32.39
CA LYS A 79 1.97 -0.81 -32.76
C LYS A 79 2.28 -0.38 -34.19
N LYS A 80 3.51 -0.55 -34.66
CA LYS A 80 3.88 -0.24 -36.05
C LYS A 80 3.15 -1.17 -37.03
N GLU A 81 3.22 -2.48 -36.77
CA GLU A 81 2.55 -3.50 -37.59
C GLU A 81 1.04 -3.24 -37.73
N TYR A 82 0.35 -2.95 -36.62
CA TYR A 82 -1.09 -2.68 -36.66
C TYR A 82 -1.43 -1.29 -37.23
N SER A 83 -0.54 -0.30 -37.11
CA SER A 83 -0.74 1.02 -37.72
C SER A 83 -0.53 1.03 -39.23
N GLU A 84 0.24 0.08 -39.76
CA GLU A 84 0.42 -0.12 -41.20
C GLU A 84 -0.70 -0.97 -41.82
N SER A 85 -1.51 -1.62 -40.98
CA SER A 85 -2.70 -2.34 -41.42
C SER A 85 -3.92 -1.42 -41.56
N ASP A 86 -4.78 -1.65 -42.55
CA ASP A 86 -6.06 -0.93 -42.73
C ASP A 86 -7.12 -1.28 -41.66
N ASN A 87 -6.76 -2.06 -40.63
CA ASN A 87 -7.68 -2.49 -39.59
C ASN A 87 -7.89 -1.38 -38.54
N PRO A 88 -9.13 -1.19 -38.05
CA PRO A 88 -9.39 -0.21 -37.00
C PRO A 88 -8.72 -0.64 -35.68
N ILE A 89 -7.92 0.25 -35.11
CA ILE A 89 -7.28 0.05 -33.79
C ILE A 89 -8.28 0.41 -32.70
N ILE A 90 -8.68 -0.57 -31.89
CA ILE A 90 -9.63 -0.38 -30.79
C ILE A 90 -8.92 -0.62 -29.45
N SER A 91 -8.93 0.39 -28.59
CA SER A 91 -8.44 0.28 -27.21
C SER A 91 -9.60 -0.11 -26.29
N ILE A 92 -9.55 -1.31 -25.70
CA ILE A 92 -10.57 -1.82 -24.79
C ILE A 92 -9.93 -2.01 -23.42
N ASP A 93 -10.29 -1.15 -22.46
CA ASP A 93 -9.94 -1.33 -21.05
C ASP A 93 -11.09 -2.06 -20.34
N VAL A 94 -10.81 -3.25 -19.80
CA VAL A 94 -11.80 -4.03 -19.06
C VAL A 94 -11.47 -3.98 -17.57
N LYS A 95 -12.32 -3.31 -16.80
CA LYS A 95 -12.25 -3.37 -15.34
C LYS A 95 -12.75 -4.74 -14.87
N LYS A 96 -11.86 -5.55 -14.30
CA LYS A 96 -12.24 -6.81 -13.66
C LYS A 96 -13.24 -6.53 -12.53
N LYS A 97 -14.48 -6.97 -12.70
CA LYS A 97 -15.52 -6.95 -11.67
C LYS A 97 -15.35 -8.21 -10.84
N ASN A 98 -14.95 -8.07 -9.58
CA ASN A 98 -14.92 -9.19 -8.65
C ASN A 98 -16.37 -9.65 -8.43
N SER A 99 -16.66 -10.91 -8.73
CA SER A 99 -17.85 -11.62 -8.25
C SER A 99 -17.49 -12.38 -6.99
#